data_AF-A0A1Q9CVL8-F1
#
_entry.id   AF-A0A1Q9CVL8-F1
#
_cell.length_a   1.000
_cell.length_b   1.000
_cell.length_c   1.000
_cell.angle_alpha   90.00
_cell.angle_beta   90.00
_cell.angle_gamma   90.00
#
_symmetry.space_group_name_H-M   'P 1'
#
loop_
_entity.id
_entity.type
_entity.pdbx_description
1 polymer ?
#
loop_
_entity_poly.entity_id
_entity_poly.type
_entity_poly.pdbx_seq_one_letter_code
_entity_poly.pdbx_strand_id
1 'polypeptide(L)'
;MAVAQPAPRVTRWSARQPELSPKEGSARSLDTALDELPPHEESLPKSTADCWNRLRDKDRVESELGLCETGCSYHYYDDDDDDYAEAAFQLFEKKYALSTEAMLVGAFTNPDKSIGRATAHEQLQKLAAERVDRELVHPQLVSRAEELALIARGYRRIVFGDHGPYVEFEASQIVWENLPEVILKPSHAYYDEYWAEGGFVKLYKQKRSVQHKRNPPTGGVRHDREGGYADYKVGMCYISPSQLTAATRGARASADDARSRRWKK
;
A
#
# COMPACT_ATOMS: atom_id res chain seq x y z
N MET A 1 -47.49 17.83 15.35
CA MET A 1 -46.34 18.14 16.24
C MET A 1 -45.16 17.33 15.74
N ALA A 2 -44.22 17.96 15.02
CA ALA A 2 -43.05 17.29 14.48
C ALA A 2 -41.92 17.37 15.52
N VAL A 3 -41.44 16.22 16.00
CA VAL A 3 -40.34 16.12 16.95
C VAL A 3 -39.05 16.19 16.16
N ALA A 4 -38.36 17.33 16.25
CA ALA A 4 -37.05 17.53 15.64
C ALA A 4 -36.01 16.67 16.38
N GLN A 5 -35.26 15.85 15.64
CA GLN A 5 -34.14 15.10 16.20
C GLN A 5 -32.89 16.00 16.30
N PRO A 6 -32.10 15.89 17.39
CA PRO A 6 -30.91 16.70 17.57
C PRO A 6 -29.75 16.21 16.69
N ALA A 7 -29.00 17.16 16.12
CA ALA A 7 -27.82 16.89 15.31
C ALA A 7 -26.67 16.26 16.12
N PRO A 8 -25.82 15.41 15.51
CA PRO A 8 -24.69 14.78 16.19
C PRO A 8 -23.61 15.80 16.56
N ARG A 9 -23.09 15.69 17.79
CA ARG A 9 -21.99 16.53 18.30
C ARG A 9 -20.64 16.06 17.74
N VAL A 10 -19.98 16.93 16.99
CA VAL A 10 -18.58 16.78 16.59
C VAL A 10 -17.69 17.30 17.73
N THR A 11 -16.98 16.41 18.42
CA THR A 11 -16.00 16.79 19.45
C THR A 11 -14.60 16.91 18.86
N ARG A 12 -14.09 18.15 18.80
CA ARG A 12 -12.69 18.47 18.48
C ARG A 12 -11.82 18.15 19.71
N TRP A 13 -10.84 17.25 19.56
CA TRP A 13 -9.92 16.88 20.63
C TRP A 13 -8.69 17.79 20.67
N SER A 14 -8.29 18.23 21.87
CA SER A 14 -7.00 18.85 22.17
C SER A 14 -6.05 17.81 22.74
N ALA A 15 -4.88 17.65 22.12
CA ALA A 15 -3.84 16.71 22.55
C ALA A 15 -3.18 17.18 23.85
N ARG A 16 -3.14 16.32 24.87
CA ARG A 16 -2.26 16.44 26.05
C ARG A 16 -1.06 15.53 25.83
N GLN A 17 0.15 16.07 25.98
CA GLN A 17 1.39 15.30 25.92
C GLN A 17 1.66 14.61 27.28
N PRO A 18 2.18 13.37 27.28
CA PRO A 18 2.66 12.72 28.50
C PRO A 18 4.10 13.15 28.82
N GLU A 19 4.35 13.50 30.08
CA GLU A 19 5.71 13.75 30.60
C GLU A 19 6.49 12.44 30.72
N LEU A 20 7.69 12.41 30.12
CA LEU A 20 8.65 11.31 30.20
C LEU A 20 9.63 11.57 31.35
N SER A 21 9.63 10.68 32.34
CA SER A 21 10.63 10.63 33.41
C SER A 21 11.87 9.82 32.99
N PRO A 22 13.12 10.26 33.31
CA PRO A 22 14.34 9.55 32.92
C PRO A 22 14.61 8.34 33.82
N LYS A 23 15.03 7.21 33.24
CA LYS A 23 15.58 6.07 33.98
C LYS A 23 17.07 5.92 33.68
N GLU A 24 17.85 5.89 34.75
CA GLU A 24 19.31 5.78 34.78
C GLU A 24 19.81 4.39 34.33
N GLY A 25 21.04 4.39 33.81
CA GLY A 25 21.63 3.33 33.02
C GLY A 25 22.20 2.16 33.81
N SER A 26 22.07 0.98 33.23
CA SER A 26 22.72 -0.26 33.67
C SER A 26 23.62 -0.76 32.53
N ALA A 27 24.92 -0.79 32.79
CA ALA A 27 25.95 -1.20 31.85
C ALA A 27 25.79 -2.68 31.48
N ARG A 28 25.50 -2.96 30.21
CA ARG A 28 25.46 -4.32 29.65
C ARG A 28 26.76 -4.65 28.91
N SER A 29 27.21 -5.87 29.17
CA SER A 29 28.38 -6.58 28.63
C SER A 29 28.41 -6.60 27.09
N LEU A 30 29.62 -6.50 26.52
CA LEU A 30 29.93 -6.37 25.08
C LEU A 30 30.03 -7.71 24.32
N ASP A 31 29.76 -8.86 24.96
CA ASP A 31 30.00 -10.18 24.36
C ASP A 31 28.76 -10.84 23.72
N THR A 32 27.78 -10.06 23.22
CA THR A 32 26.53 -10.59 22.61
C THR A 32 26.18 -9.93 21.27
N ALA A 33 27.16 -9.71 20.40
CA ALA A 33 26.97 -8.94 19.16
C ALA A 33 26.91 -9.76 17.86
N LEU A 34 26.82 -11.11 17.94
CA LEU A 34 26.88 -11.99 16.75
C LEU A 34 25.59 -12.81 16.49
N ASP A 35 24.53 -12.59 17.28
CA ASP A 35 23.22 -13.26 17.12
C ASP A 35 22.10 -12.28 16.72
N GLU A 36 22.44 -11.03 16.41
CA GLU A 36 21.51 -10.01 15.88
C GLU A 36 21.61 -9.91 14.36
N LEU A 37 21.51 -11.04 13.65
CA LEU A 37 21.10 -10.95 12.25
C LEU A 37 19.69 -10.34 12.24
N PRO A 38 19.46 -9.25 11.47
CA PRO A 38 18.17 -8.59 11.45
C PRO A 38 17.09 -9.63 11.15
N PRO A 39 15.99 -9.65 11.92
CA PRO A 39 14.99 -10.71 11.84
C PRO A 39 14.51 -10.84 10.39
N HIS A 40 14.78 -12.02 9.84
CA HIS A 40 14.20 -12.67 8.67
C HIS A 40 13.57 -11.77 7.61
N GLU A 41 14.10 -11.86 6.37
CA GLU A 41 13.35 -11.57 5.15
C GLU A 41 11.88 -11.96 5.35
N GLU A 42 10.99 -10.96 5.44
CA GLU A 42 9.56 -11.22 5.51
C GLU A 42 9.21 -11.99 4.25
N SER A 43 8.98 -13.31 4.40
CA SER A 43 8.55 -14.15 3.30
C SER A 43 7.37 -13.45 2.65
N LEU A 44 7.43 -13.24 1.33
CA LEU A 44 6.41 -12.51 0.59
C LEU A 44 5.03 -12.94 1.06
N PRO A 45 4.13 -11.98 1.39
CA PRO A 45 2.84 -12.32 1.96
C PRO A 45 2.12 -13.28 1.04
N LYS A 46 1.68 -14.42 1.59
CA LYS A 46 0.91 -15.42 0.85
C LYS A 46 -0.31 -14.74 0.22
N SER A 47 -0.57 -15.04 -1.05
CA SER A 47 -1.75 -14.54 -1.75
C SER A 47 -3.02 -14.89 -0.98
N THR A 48 -3.94 -13.93 -0.90
CA THR A 48 -5.25 -14.13 -0.29
C THR A 48 -6.29 -14.63 -1.29
N ALA A 49 -5.96 -14.66 -2.59
CA ALA A 49 -6.79 -15.20 -3.66
C ALA A 49 -6.74 -16.74 -3.73
N ASP A 50 -7.16 -17.39 -2.65
CA ASP A 50 -7.03 -18.84 -2.41
C ASP A 50 -8.16 -19.70 -3.00
N CYS A 51 -9.18 -19.10 -3.60
CA CYS A 51 -10.30 -19.81 -4.22
C CYS A 51 -10.77 -19.12 -5.50
N TRP A 52 -11.54 -19.85 -6.33
CA TRP A 52 -11.95 -19.37 -7.66
C TRP A 52 -12.65 -17.99 -7.64
N ASN A 53 -13.54 -17.74 -6.68
CA ASN A 53 -14.21 -16.45 -6.55
C ASN A 53 -13.22 -15.31 -6.30
N ARG A 54 -12.19 -15.55 -5.48
CA ARG A 54 -11.16 -14.55 -5.15
C ARG A 54 -10.14 -14.37 -6.27
N LEU A 55 -9.84 -15.43 -7.03
CA LEU A 55 -9.06 -15.32 -8.27
C LEU A 55 -9.78 -14.44 -9.29
N ARG A 56 -11.09 -14.64 -9.47
CA ARG A 56 -11.90 -13.77 -10.34
C ARG A 56 -11.92 -12.31 -9.85
N ASP A 57 -12.04 -12.09 -8.54
CA ASP A 57 -11.95 -10.74 -7.97
C ASP A 57 -10.57 -10.12 -8.16
N LYS A 58 -9.51 -10.93 -8.08
CA LYS A 58 -8.14 -10.51 -8.38
C LYS A 58 -8.02 -10.04 -9.82
N ASP A 59 -8.36 -10.89 -10.78
CA ASP A 59 -8.28 -10.54 -12.21
C ASP A 59 -9.06 -9.25 -12.52
N ARG A 60 -10.23 -9.06 -11.89
CA ARG A 60 -11.02 -7.83 -12.01
C ARG A 60 -10.30 -6.61 -11.43
N VAL A 61 -9.78 -6.69 -10.20
CA VAL A 61 -9.08 -5.55 -9.58
C VAL A 61 -7.81 -5.18 -10.34
N GLU A 62 -7.03 -6.19 -10.75
CA GLU A 62 -5.78 -5.95 -11.49
C GLU A 62 -6.07 -5.34 -12.87
N SER A 63 -7.13 -5.75 -13.55
CA SER A 63 -7.53 -5.15 -14.83
C SER A 63 -8.16 -3.76 -14.71
N GLU A 64 -8.98 -3.50 -13.68
CA GLU A 64 -9.65 -2.20 -13.51
C GLU A 64 -8.72 -1.11 -12.97
N LEU A 65 -7.83 -1.44 -12.03
CA LEU A 65 -6.94 -0.47 -11.39
C LEU A 65 -5.50 -0.52 -11.91
N GLY A 66 -5.08 -1.57 -12.62
CA GLY A 66 -3.68 -1.75 -13.01
C GLY A 66 -2.75 -1.97 -11.81
N LEU A 67 -3.29 -2.42 -10.68
CA LEU A 67 -2.54 -2.73 -9.46
C LEU A 67 -2.31 -4.22 -9.35
N CYS A 68 -1.13 -4.66 -8.92
CA CYS A 68 -0.87 -6.05 -8.57
C CYS A 68 -1.36 -6.37 -7.15
N GLU A 69 -1.64 -7.64 -6.85
CA GLU A 69 -2.01 -8.06 -5.49
C GLU A 69 -1.02 -7.58 -4.42
N THR A 70 0.28 -7.69 -4.65
CA THR A 70 1.29 -7.16 -3.72
C THR A 70 1.72 -5.77 -4.19
N GLY A 71 1.58 -4.78 -3.31
CA GLY A 71 2.05 -3.43 -3.55
C GLY A 71 3.52 -3.25 -3.16
N CYS A 72 4.10 -2.13 -3.58
CA CYS A 72 5.43 -1.73 -3.15
C CYS A 72 5.31 -1.18 -1.71
N SER A 73 5.65 -2.01 -0.74
CA SER A 73 5.79 -1.63 0.68
C SER A 73 7.03 -0.76 0.88
N TYR A 74 7.10 0.40 0.26
CA TYR A 74 8.09 1.40 0.63
C TYR A 74 7.46 2.35 1.65
N HIS A 75 8.13 2.48 2.79
CA HIS A 75 7.83 3.54 3.74
C HIS A 75 8.16 4.87 3.06
N TYR A 76 7.14 5.71 2.87
CA TYR A 76 7.35 7.11 2.49
C TYR A 76 8.03 7.78 3.69
N TYR A 77 9.33 7.99 3.59
CA TYR A 77 9.98 9.05 4.36
C TYR A 77 9.68 10.35 3.63
N ASP A 78 9.37 11.42 4.37
CA ASP A 78 9.01 12.70 3.76
C ASP A 78 10.13 13.15 2.82
N ASP A 79 9.77 13.55 1.59
CA ASP A 79 10.67 13.88 0.47
C ASP A 79 11.62 15.08 0.75
N ASP A 80 11.69 15.59 2.00
CA ASP A 80 12.62 16.66 2.41
C ASP A 80 14.04 16.13 2.72
N ASP A 81 14.24 14.81 2.77
CA ASP A 81 15.56 14.19 2.92
C ASP A 81 16.08 13.68 1.56
N ASP A 82 16.75 14.55 0.80
CA ASP A 82 17.39 14.25 -0.50
C ASP A 82 18.36 13.04 -0.43
N ASP A 83 18.83 12.67 0.76
CA ASP A 83 19.76 11.56 0.99
C ASP A 83 19.16 10.17 0.69
N TYR A 84 17.82 10.00 0.63
CA TYR A 84 17.20 8.68 0.47
C TYR A 84 17.04 8.22 -0.98
N ALA A 85 16.86 9.14 -1.93
CA ALA A 85 16.81 8.78 -3.35
C ALA A 85 18.10 8.08 -3.78
N GLU A 86 19.24 8.55 -3.25
CA GLU A 86 20.55 7.95 -3.44
C GLU A 86 20.64 6.55 -2.81
N ALA A 87 20.11 6.35 -1.60
CA ALA A 87 20.11 5.05 -0.93
C ALA A 87 19.23 4.00 -1.63
N ALA A 88 18.05 4.39 -2.12
CA ALA A 88 17.17 3.52 -2.90
C ALA A 88 17.80 3.14 -4.25
N PHE A 89 18.49 4.09 -4.90
CA PHE A 89 19.25 3.85 -6.12
C PHE A 89 20.42 2.87 -5.87
N GLN A 90 21.19 3.05 -4.79
CA GLN A 90 22.28 2.13 -4.43
C GLN A 90 21.80 0.72 -4.08
N LEU A 91 20.66 0.57 -3.40
CA LEU A 91 20.08 -0.74 -3.08
C LEU A 91 19.62 -1.47 -4.36
N PHE A 92 19.05 -0.72 -5.31
CA PHE A 92 18.68 -1.21 -6.62
C PHE A 92 19.91 -1.64 -7.43
N GLU A 93 20.95 -0.79 -7.52
CA GLU A 93 22.20 -1.12 -8.20
C GLU A 93 22.83 -2.40 -7.63
N LYS A 94 22.87 -2.55 -6.30
CA LYS A 94 23.44 -3.73 -5.65
C LYS A 94 22.67 -5.01 -5.97
N LYS A 95 21.34 -4.95 -5.99
CA LYS A 95 20.48 -6.08 -6.35
C LYS A 95 20.60 -6.46 -7.83
N TYR A 96 20.72 -5.46 -8.71
CA TYR A 96 20.86 -5.70 -10.14
C TYR A 96 22.28 -6.12 -10.54
N ALA A 97 23.33 -5.61 -9.89
CA ALA A 97 24.71 -6.09 -10.10
C ALA A 97 24.81 -7.61 -9.88
N LEU A 98 24.20 -8.12 -8.80
CA LEU A 98 24.15 -9.55 -8.49
C LEU A 98 23.36 -10.36 -9.55
N SER A 99 22.25 -9.83 -10.06
CA SER A 99 21.47 -10.49 -11.13
C SER A 99 22.19 -10.47 -12.48
N THR A 100 22.94 -9.40 -12.77
CA THR A 100 23.64 -9.22 -14.05
C THR A 100 24.88 -10.07 -14.11
N GLU A 101 25.62 -10.23 -13.01
CA GLU A 101 26.71 -11.20 -12.90
C GLU A 101 26.21 -12.64 -13.11
N ALA A 102 25.07 -13.02 -12.51
CA ALA A 102 24.48 -14.34 -12.70
C ALA A 102 24.09 -14.62 -14.18
N MET A 103 23.60 -13.62 -14.91
CA MET A 103 23.30 -13.75 -16.35
C MET A 103 24.56 -13.75 -17.21
N LEU A 104 25.57 -12.95 -16.87
CA LEU A 104 26.85 -12.91 -17.58
C LEU A 104 27.58 -14.25 -17.48
N VAL A 105 27.57 -14.91 -16.31
CA VAL A 105 28.18 -16.24 -16.10
C VAL A 105 27.62 -17.30 -17.06
N GLY A 106 26.34 -17.23 -17.43
CA GLY A 106 25.73 -18.13 -18.42
C GLY A 106 26.18 -17.89 -19.87
N ALA A 107 26.57 -16.65 -20.21
CA ALA A 107 27.00 -16.26 -21.55
C ALA A 107 28.48 -16.58 -21.85
N PHE A 108 29.27 -17.02 -20.84
CA PHE A 108 30.70 -17.29 -20.96
C PHE A 108 31.06 -18.64 -21.59
N THR A 109 30.11 -19.48 -22.00
CA THR A 109 30.40 -20.82 -22.55
C THR A 109 30.70 -20.83 -24.06
N ASN A 110 30.65 -19.69 -24.76
CA ASN A 110 30.86 -19.64 -26.21
C ASN A 110 31.94 -18.59 -26.60
N PRO A 111 33.18 -19.02 -26.93
CA PRO A 111 34.33 -18.12 -27.09
C PRO A 111 34.34 -17.30 -28.39
N ASP A 112 33.45 -17.55 -29.35
CA ASP A 112 33.57 -17.04 -30.73
C ASP A 112 32.78 -15.73 -31.02
N LYS A 113 32.38 -14.98 -29.98
CA LYS A 113 31.56 -13.74 -30.12
C LYS A 113 32.06 -12.57 -29.28
N SER A 114 33.34 -12.23 -29.38
CA SER A 114 33.95 -11.10 -28.67
C SER A 114 33.44 -9.70 -29.11
N ILE A 115 32.83 -9.59 -30.30
CA ILE A 115 32.38 -8.30 -30.87
C ILE A 115 31.03 -7.81 -30.30
N GLY A 116 30.33 -8.61 -29.48
CA GLY A 116 29.00 -8.26 -28.92
C GLY A 116 28.96 -7.79 -27.46
N ARG A 117 30.08 -7.73 -26.74
CA ARG A 117 30.06 -7.54 -25.27
C ARG A 117 29.75 -6.10 -24.84
N ALA A 118 30.37 -5.11 -25.48
CA ALA A 118 30.15 -3.70 -25.13
C ALA A 118 28.70 -3.27 -25.43
N THR A 119 28.17 -3.70 -26.58
CA THR A 119 26.79 -3.43 -27.00
C THR A 119 25.75 -4.15 -26.14
N ALA A 120 26.01 -5.38 -25.69
CA ALA A 120 25.10 -6.08 -24.79
C ALA A 120 25.05 -5.44 -23.39
N HIS A 121 26.19 -4.98 -22.86
CA HIS A 121 26.22 -4.30 -21.56
C HIS A 121 25.49 -2.96 -21.61
N GLU A 122 25.70 -2.17 -22.66
CA GLU A 122 25.02 -0.89 -22.88
C GLU A 122 23.51 -1.08 -23.08
N GLN A 123 23.08 -2.12 -23.81
CA GLN A 123 21.67 -2.48 -23.95
C GLN A 123 21.04 -2.93 -22.62
N LEU A 124 21.76 -3.70 -21.80
CA LEU A 124 21.29 -4.09 -20.47
C LEU A 124 21.19 -2.90 -19.51
N GLN A 125 22.16 -1.99 -19.53
CA GLN A 125 22.11 -0.75 -18.75
C GLN A 125 20.96 0.14 -19.19
N LYS A 126 20.72 0.28 -20.50
CA LYS A 126 19.58 1.04 -21.03
C LYS A 126 18.24 0.42 -20.64
N LEU A 127 18.11 -0.91 -20.78
CA LEU A 127 16.90 -1.63 -20.36
C LEU A 127 16.69 -1.58 -18.84
N ALA A 128 17.77 -1.63 -18.05
CA ALA A 128 17.70 -1.47 -16.60
C ALA A 128 17.25 -0.05 -16.23
N ALA A 129 17.84 0.99 -16.82
CA ALA A 129 17.44 2.39 -16.58
C ALA A 129 15.99 2.66 -16.99
N GLU A 130 15.57 2.21 -18.18
CA GLU A 130 14.16 2.31 -18.63
C GLU A 130 13.19 1.54 -17.72
N ARG A 131 13.68 0.49 -17.04
CA ARG A 131 12.90 -0.31 -16.10
C ARG A 131 12.87 0.29 -14.71
N VAL A 132 13.94 0.94 -14.23
CA VAL A 132 13.99 1.75 -12.99
C VAL A 132 12.94 2.85 -13.05
N ASP A 133 12.93 3.62 -14.14
CA ASP A 133 11.98 4.72 -14.33
C ASP A 133 10.53 4.24 -14.42
N ARG A 134 10.28 2.97 -14.76
CA ARG A 134 8.95 2.36 -14.76
C ARG A 134 8.58 1.65 -13.45
N GLU A 135 9.53 1.04 -12.74
CA GLU A 135 9.28 0.26 -11.52
C GLU A 135 9.21 1.14 -10.25
N LEU A 136 9.75 2.37 -10.27
CA LEU A 136 9.73 3.29 -9.11
C LEU A 136 8.54 4.26 -9.07
N VAL A 137 7.69 4.29 -10.10
CA VAL A 137 6.51 5.15 -10.04
C VAL A 137 5.41 4.46 -9.25
N HIS A 138 5.44 4.67 -7.93
CA HIS A 138 4.40 4.17 -7.05
C HIS A 138 3.04 4.74 -7.46
N PRO A 139 2.03 3.89 -7.72
CA PRO A 139 0.71 4.36 -8.08
C PRO A 139 0.13 5.13 -6.90
N GLN A 140 -0.26 6.38 -7.16
CA GLN A 140 -1.08 7.15 -6.23
C GLN A 140 -2.52 6.69 -6.37
N LEU A 141 -3.20 6.46 -5.26
CA LEU A 141 -4.62 6.12 -5.29
C LEU A 141 -5.44 7.37 -4.99
N VAL A 142 -6.27 7.75 -5.96
CA VAL A 142 -7.19 8.88 -5.87
C VAL A 142 -8.61 8.38 -5.73
N SER A 143 -9.51 9.20 -5.19
CA SER A 143 -10.93 8.91 -5.18
C SER A 143 -11.46 8.78 -6.62
N ARG A 144 -12.45 7.91 -6.83
CA ARG A 144 -13.18 7.82 -8.11
C ARG A 144 -14.30 8.86 -8.25
N ALA A 145 -14.39 9.80 -7.30
CA ALA A 145 -15.37 10.89 -7.32
C ALA A 145 -15.01 11.93 -8.38
N GLU A 146 -15.92 12.89 -8.63
CA GLU A 146 -15.68 13.98 -9.58
C GLU A 146 -14.49 14.85 -9.15
N GLU A 147 -14.34 15.04 -7.84
CA GLU A 147 -13.18 15.64 -7.21
C GLU A 147 -12.18 14.53 -6.91
N LEU A 148 -11.28 14.25 -7.85
CA LEU A 148 -10.22 13.24 -7.76
C LEU A 148 -9.23 13.58 -6.62
N ALA A 149 -9.63 13.43 -5.36
CA ALA A 149 -8.83 13.72 -4.17
C ALA A 149 -7.76 12.63 -3.98
N LEU A 150 -6.56 13.02 -3.51
CA LEU A 150 -5.50 12.04 -3.22
C LEU A 150 -5.82 11.29 -1.94
N ILE A 151 -5.97 9.97 -2.00
CA ILE A 151 -6.33 9.18 -0.82
C ILE A 151 -5.10 8.50 -0.23
N ALA A 152 -4.21 7.96 -1.08
CA ALA A 152 -3.01 7.29 -0.62
C ALA A 152 -1.83 7.45 -1.58
N ARG A 153 -0.61 7.45 -1.04
CA ARG A 153 0.67 7.56 -1.78
C ARG A 153 1.29 6.21 -2.13
N GLY A 154 0.54 5.13 -1.95
CA GLY A 154 0.95 3.76 -2.21
C GLY A 154 -0.08 2.80 -1.62
N TYR A 155 0.24 1.52 -1.59
CA TYR A 155 -0.54 0.49 -0.92
C TYR A 155 0.37 -0.70 -0.58
N ARG A 156 -0.01 -1.51 0.40
CA ARG A 156 0.78 -2.69 0.81
C ARG A 156 0.41 -3.92 0.00
N ARG A 157 -0.89 -4.22 -0.12
CA ARG A 157 -1.42 -5.33 -0.93
C ARG A 157 -2.92 -5.18 -1.16
N ILE A 158 -3.52 -6.11 -1.89
CA ILE A 158 -4.95 -6.31 -2.02
C ILE A 158 -5.34 -7.56 -1.22
N VAL A 159 -6.34 -7.44 -0.36
CA VAL A 159 -6.90 -8.53 0.43
C VAL A 159 -8.22 -8.98 -0.17
N PHE A 160 -8.31 -10.24 -0.54
CA PHE A 160 -9.51 -10.85 -1.09
C PHE A 160 -10.28 -11.57 0.03
N GLY A 161 -11.31 -10.91 0.58
CA GLY A 161 -12.19 -11.48 1.61
C GLY A 161 -13.50 -12.01 1.04
N ASP A 162 -14.35 -12.55 1.92
CA ASP A 162 -15.67 -13.07 1.52
C ASP A 162 -16.68 -11.99 1.12
N HIS A 163 -16.44 -10.74 1.50
CA HIS A 163 -17.24 -9.57 1.08
C HIS A 163 -16.59 -8.80 -0.07
N GLY A 164 -15.67 -9.46 -0.80
CA GLY A 164 -14.95 -8.88 -1.93
C GLY A 164 -13.57 -8.33 -1.58
N PRO A 165 -12.92 -7.70 -2.55
CA PRO A 165 -11.56 -7.19 -2.41
C PRO A 165 -11.48 -5.87 -1.63
N TYR A 166 -10.37 -5.66 -0.93
CA TYR A 166 -10.00 -4.42 -0.28
C TYR A 166 -8.53 -4.10 -0.55
N VAL A 167 -8.23 -2.84 -0.86
CA VAL A 167 -6.85 -2.37 -0.90
C VAL A 167 -6.40 -2.12 0.54
N GLU A 168 -5.28 -2.72 0.94
CA GLU A 168 -4.69 -2.63 2.27
C GLU A 168 -3.55 -1.59 2.27
N PHE A 169 -3.60 -0.66 3.23
CA PHE A 169 -2.66 0.44 3.37
C PHE A 169 -2.07 0.48 4.79
N GLU A 170 -0.82 0.92 4.86
CA GLU A 170 -0.27 1.40 6.12
C GLU A 170 -0.85 2.78 6.46
N ALA A 171 -0.93 3.10 7.75
CA ALA A 171 -1.46 4.39 8.18
C ALA A 171 -0.65 5.59 7.65
N SER A 172 0.65 5.43 7.44
CA SER A 172 1.54 6.44 6.84
C SER A 172 1.30 6.66 5.34
N GLN A 173 0.71 5.69 4.64
CA GLN A 173 0.41 5.83 3.20
C GLN A 173 -0.85 6.67 2.95
N ILE A 174 -1.70 6.86 3.95
CA ILE A 174 -2.98 7.55 3.86
C ILE A 174 -2.78 9.06 4.01
N VAL A 175 -3.42 9.83 3.14
CA VAL A 175 -3.51 11.30 3.24
C VAL A 175 -4.74 11.64 4.09
N TRP A 176 -4.55 11.66 5.40
CA TRP A 176 -5.63 11.79 6.39
C TRP A 176 -6.41 13.10 6.27
N GLU A 177 -5.79 14.16 5.76
CA GLU A 177 -6.41 15.46 5.51
C GLU A 177 -7.60 15.36 4.53
N ASN A 178 -7.58 14.37 3.63
CA ASN A 178 -8.65 14.11 2.67
C ASN A 178 -9.71 13.13 3.19
N LEU A 179 -9.63 12.75 4.48
CA LEU A 179 -10.61 11.89 5.17
C LEU A 179 -11.07 12.53 6.50
N PRO A 180 -11.65 13.74 6.48
CA PRO A 180 -11.91 14.53 7.68
C PRO A 180 -13.04 13.97 8.56
N GLU A 181 -13.96 13.19 7.98
CA GLU A 181 -15.14 12.68 8.67
C GLU A 181 -14.83 11.34 9.36
N VAL A 182 -14.95 11.28 10.69
CA VAL A 182 -14.55 10.10 11.47
C VAL A 182 -15.70 9.58 12.32
N ILE A 183 -15.94 8.27 12.25
CA ILE A 183 -16.84 7.52 13.12
C ILE A 183 -16.01 6.54 13.94
N LEU A 184 -15.71 6.94 15.19
CA LEU A 184 -15.05 6.08 16.16
C LEU A 184 -16.08 5.09 16.74
N LYS A 185 -15.92 3.81 16.42
CA LYS A 185 -16.80 2.76 16.95
C LYS A 185 -16.40 2.40 18.39
N PRO A 186 -17.33 1.84 19.19
CA PRO A 186 -17.01 1.34 20.53
C PRO A 186 -15.82 0.38 20.56
N SER A 187 -15.22 0.19 21.74
CA SER A 187 -14.03 -0.64 21.94
C SER A 187 -14.21 -2.10 21.52
N HIS A 188 -15.44 -2.64 21.57
CA HIS A 188 -15.72 -4.02 21.14
C HIS A 188 -15.85 -4.18 19.62
N ALA A 189 -15.93 -3.09 18.85
CA ALA A 189 -16.00 -3.13 17.40
C ALA A 189 -14.64 -3.49 16.76
N TYR A 190 -14.66 -4.02 15.54
CA TYR A 190 -13.46 -4.49 14.83
C TYR A 190 -12.68 -3.38 14.13
N TYR A 191 -13.33 -2.26 13.81
CA TYR A 191 -12.75 -1.18 13.03
C TYR A 191 -13.42 0.17 13.36
N ASP A 192 -12.76 1.25 12.99
CA ASP A 192 -13.33 2.60 12.86
C ASP A 192 -13.57 2.94 11.39
N GLU A 193 -14.41 3.95 11.13
CA GLU A 193 -14.70 4.41 9.77
C GLU A 193 -14.21 5.85 9.59
N TYR A 194 -13.55 6.10 8.46
CA TYR A 194 -13.09 7.41 8.02
C TYR A 194 -13.66 7.65 6.63
N TRP A 195 -14.09 8.87 6.35
CA TRP A 195 -14.79 9.21 5.12
C TRP A 195 -14.17 10.46 4.49
N ALA A 196 -14.05 10.42 3.17
CA ALA A 196 -13.78 11.62 2.40
C ALA A 196 -14.98 12.55 2.45
N GLU A 197 -14.76 13.85 2.24
CA GLU A 197 -15.84 14.82 2.10
C GLU A 197 -16.84 14.37 1.03
N GLY A 198 -18.14 14.45 1.34
CA GLY A 198 -19.21 13.94 0.48
C GLY A 198 -19.45 12.43 0.55
N GLY A 199 -18.64 11.67 1.30
CA GLY A 199 -18.89 10.25 1.62
C GLY A 199 -18.59 9.25 0.50
N PHE A 200 -17.90 9.67 -0.58
CA PHE A 200 -17.62 8.81 -1.74
C PHE A 200 -16.57 7.73 -1.47
N VAL A 201 -15.61 8.02 -0.60
CA VAL A 201 -14.56 7.08 -0.18
C VAL A 201 -14.77 6.75 1.29
N LYS A 202 -14.76 5.46 1.60
CA LYS A 202 -14.86 4.95 2.96
C LYS A 202 -13.64 4.09 3.29
N LEU A 203 -12.91 4.51 4.31
CA LEU A 203 -11.77 3.79 4.86
C LEU A 203 -12.17 3.10 6.17
N TYR A 204 -11.81 1.83 6.29
CA TYR A 204 -11.93 1.05 7.51
C TYR A 204 -10.56 0.92 8.17
N LYS A 205 -10.40 1.44 9.39
CA LYS A 205 -9.16 1.28 10.18
C LYS A 205 -9.32 0.13 11.16
N GLN A 206 -8.59 -0.95 10.95
CA GLN A 206 -8.77 -2.18 11.72
C GLN A 206 -8.20 -2.07 13.14
N LYS A 207 -9.01 -2.37 14.14
CA LYS A 207 -8.65 -2.32 15.58
C LYS A 207 -8.45 -3.69 16.22
N ARG A 208 -9.06 -4.75 15.67
CA ARG A 208 -9.07 -6.10 16.27
C ARG A 208 -8.83 -7.17 15.21
N SER A 209 -8.17 -8.26 15.56
CA SER A 209 -8.00 -9.38 14.64
C SER A 209 -9.34 -10.06 14.33
N VAL A 210 -9.53 -10.46 13.07
CA VAL A 210 -10.70 -11.23 12.60
C VAL A 210 -10.37 -12.71 12.34
N GLN A 211 -9.16 -13.16 12.66
CA GLN A 211 -8.73 -14.56 12.42
C GLN A 211 -9.65 -15.58 13.11
N HIS A 212 -10.17 -15.24 14.29
CA HIS A 212 -11.11 -16.08 15.04
C HIS A 212 -12.56 -16.01 14.52
N LYS A 213 -12.82 -15.26 13.44
CA LYS A 213 -14.13 -15.11 12.82
C LYS A 213 -14.17 -15.91 11.53
N ARG A 214 -14.63 -17.15 11.62
CA ARG A 214 -14.77 -18.07 10.48
C ARG A 214 -15.69 -17.58 9.37
N ASN A 215 -16.66 -16.73 9.72
CA ASN A 215 -17.66 -16.19 8.81
C ASN A 215 -17.75 -14.67 8.96
N PRO A 216 -18.03 -13.94 7.87
CA PRO A 216 -18.22 -12.51 7.94
C PRO A 216 -19.51 -12.16 8.71
N PRO A 217 -19.56 -10.98 9.35
CA PRO A 217 -20.77 -10.51 10.02
C PRO A 217 -21.82 -10.11 8.99
N THR A 218 -22.98 -10.80 9.02
CA THR A 218 -24.19 -10.51 8.21
C THR A 218 -23.97 -10.55 6.70
N GLY A 219 -24.69 -11.42 5.98
CA GLY A 219 -24.56 -11.49 4.50
C GLY A 219 -24.69 -12.86 3.86
N GLY A 220 -25.10 -13.89 4.61
CA GLY A 220 -25.46 -15.20 4.05
C GLY A 220 -24.30 -16.10 3.60
N VAL A 221 -23.07 -15.58 3.48
CA VAL A 221 -21.89 -16.38 3.14
C VAL A 221 -21.41 -17.14 4.40
N ARG A 222 -21.68 -18.44 4.45
CA ARG A 222 -21.24 -19.35 5.54
C ARG A 222 -20.26 -20.38 5.00
N HIS A 223 -19.04 -19.96 4.71
CA HIS A 223 -17.98 -20.87 4.26
C HIS A 223 -17.24 -21.57 5.42
N ASP A 224 -17.45 -21.11 6.65
CA ASP A 224 -16.82 -21.61 7.89
C ASP A 224 -15.30 -21.80 7.79
N ARG A 225 -14.60 -20.76 7.35
CA ARG A 225 -13.17 -20.84 7.07
C ARG A 225 -12.35 -20.91 8.36
N GLU A 226 -11.49 -21.92 8.47
CA GLU A 226 -10.64 -22.11 9.65
C GLU A 226 -9.70 -20.92 9.92
N GLY A 227 -9.16 -20.30 8.85
CA GLY A 227 -8.30 -19.11 8.93
C GLY A 227 -9.03 -17.76 9.08
N GLY A 228 -10.36 -17.78 9.18
CA GLY A 228 -11.20 -16.57 9.20
C GLY A 228 -11.70 -16.14 7.83
N TYR A 229 -12.66 -15.21 7.81
CA TYR A 229 -13.31 -14.75 6.56
C TYR A 229 -12.43 -13.83 5.69
N ALA A 230 -11.39 -13.24 6.28
CA ALA A 230 -10.39 -12.40 5.63
C ALA A 230 -9.12 -12.29 6.53
N ASP A 231 -7.98 -11.98 5.93
CA ASP A 231 -6.70 -11.79 6.63
C ASP A 231 -6.46 -10.30 6.98
N TYR A 232 -7.43 -9.67 7.66
CA TYR A 232 -7.27 -8.27 8.09
C TYR A 232 -6.35 -8.16 9.30
N LYS A 233 -5.35 -7.29 9.17
CA LYS A 233 -4.32 -7.01 10.18
C LYS A 233 -4.71 -5.79 11.00
N VAL A 234 -4.47 -5.87 12.31
CA VAL A 234 -4.70 -4.74 13.23
C VAL A 234 -3.76 -3.58 12.86
N GLY A 235 -4.29 -2.35 12.90
CA GLY A 235 -3.55 -1.13 12.55
C GLY A 235 -3.58 -0.77 11.07
N MET A 236 -3.89 -1.73 10.19
CA MET A 236 -4.00 -1.48 8.75
C MET A 236 -5.32 -0.79 8.39
N CYS A 237 -5.27 -0.09 7.24
CA CYS A 237 -6.41 0.62 6.68
C CYS A 237 -6.89 -0.08 5.40
N TYR A 238 -8.20 -0.10 5.18
CA TYR A 238 -8.82 -0.83 4.07
C TYR A 238 -9.82 0.04 3.33
N ILE A 239 -9.74 0.09 2.00
CA ILE A 239 -10.70 0.78 1.12
C ILE A 239 -11.15 -0.16 0.01
N SER A 240 -12.42 -0.07 -0.39
CA SER A 240 -12.91 -0.86 -1.52
C SER A 240 -12.29 -0.37 -2.85
N PRO A 241 -11.78 -1.27 -3.72
CA PRO A 241 -11.18 -0.88 -5.00
C PRO A 241 -12.12 -0.08 -5.90
N SER A 242 -13.44 -0.28 -5.79
CA SER A 242 -14.44 0.44 -6.60
C SER A 242 -14.51 1.94 -6.31
N GLN A 243 -14.02 2.37 -5.15
CA GLN A 243 -13.98 3.77 -4.71
C GLN A 243 -12.69 4.49 -5.14
N LEU A 244 -11.75 3.79 -5.75
CA LEU A 244 -10.42 4.28 -6.06
C LEU A 244 -10.15 4.27 -7.57
N THR A 245 -9.11 5.01 -7.95
CA THR A 245 -8.47 4.93 -9.27
C THR A 245 -6.97 5.10 -9.09
N ALA A 246 -6.17 4.32 -9.81
CA ALA A 246 -4.72 4.47 -9.79
C ALA A 246 -4.30 5.61 -10.74
N ALA A 247 -3.41 6.48 -10.26
CA ALA A 247 -2.82 7.57 -11.02
C ALA A 247 -1.30 7.50 -10.94
N THR A 248 -0.64 7.74 -12.08
CA THR A 248 0.83 7.86 -12.17
C THR A 248 1.25 9.22 -11.60
N ARG A 249 2.26 9.24 -10.72
CA ARG A 249 2.86 10.48 -10.19
C ARG A 249 3.29 11.35 -11.39
N GLY A 250 2.78 12.57 -11.50
CA GLY A 250 3.06 13.48 -12.62
C GLY A 250 1.95 13.60 -13.69
N ALA A 251 0.98 12.69 -13.76
CA ALA A 251 -0.16 12.83 -14.67
C ALA A 251 -1.13 13.97 -14.26
N ARG A 252 -0.96 14.53 -13.06
CA ARG A 252 -1.86 15.52 -12.46
C ARG A 252 -1.64 16.96 -12.92
N ALA A 253 -0.61 17.26 -13.71
CA ALA A 253 -0.39 18.60 -14.23
C ALA A 253 -1.42 19.06 -15.30
N SER A 254 -2.45 18.25 -15.59
CA SER A 254 -3.38 18.50 -16.70
C SER A 254 -4.87 18.32 -16.34
N ALA A 255 -5.24 18.42 -15.06
CA ALA A 255 -6.67 18.47 -14.68
C ALA A 255 -7.37 19.70 -15.30
N ASP A 256 -6.62 20.77 -15.59
CA ASP A 256 -7.11 21.93 -16.35
C ASP A 256 -7.36 21.62 -17.83
N ASP A 257 -6.63 20.67 -18.45
CA ASP A 257 -6.84 20.28 -19.85
C ASP A 257 -8.08 19.39 -20.04
N ALA A 258 -8.43 18.58 -19.04
CA ALA A 258 -9.67 17.80 -19.05
C ALA A 258 -10.92 18.69 -18.95
N ARG A 259 -10.84 19.84 -18.25
CA ARG A 259 -11.90 20.85 -18.20
C ARG A 259 -12.04 21.63 -19.51
N SER A 260 -10.92 21.88 -20.23
CA SER A 260 -10.90 22.64 -21.50
C SER A 260 -11.63 21.93 -22.65
N ARG A 261 -11.65 20.60 -22.67
CA ARG A 261 -12.23 19.80 -23.77
C ARG A 261 -13.75 19.60 -23.68
N ARG A 262 -14.39 20.01 -22.58
CA ARG A 262 -15.83 19.75 -22.34
C ARG A 262 -16.77 20.89 -22.79
N TRP A 263 -16.24 22.06 -23.16
CA TRP A 263 -17.03 23.24 -23.55
C TRP A 263 -16.52 23.87 -24.85
N LYS A 264 -16.60 23.12 -25.95
CA LYS A 264 -16.72 23.70 -27.30
C LYS A 264 -17.95 23.07 -27.96
N LYS A 265 -19.09 23.72 -27.79
CA LYS A 265 -20.29 23.56 -28.60
C LYS A 265 -20.60 24.92 -29.20
#